data_AF-A0A178DTR3-F1
#
_entry.id   AF-A0A178DTR3-F1
#
_cell.length_a   1.000
_cell.length_b   1.000
_cell.length_c   1.000
_cell.angle_alpha   90.00
_cell.angle_beta   90.00
_cell.angle_gamma   90.00
#
_symmetry.space_group_name_H-M   'P 1'
#
loop_
_entity.id
_entity.type
_entity.pdbx_description
1 polymer ?
#
loop_
_entity_poly.entity_id
_entity_poly.type
_entity_poly.pdbx_seq_one_letter_code
_entity_poly.pdbx_strand_id
1 'polypeptide(L)'
;MNHGKEIAMPEDDAVGMFNLCCVIHSRNNLCMKDPTPSDLLAIATTADKFGCLEPMQFAANVWLSSMDPEKIDRENPDIQGLAKLMAAAAMLDQPVAFQKITHQLMLHSNEPFDRLLGYIPDFDKSSLWPILFRLEEGRTRMRNRLQDVILSGL
;
A
#
# COMPACT_ATOMS: atom_id res chain seq x y z
N MET A 1 11.00 -6.96 41.69
CA MET A 1 10.77 -6.22 40.43
C MET A 1 10.96 -7.22 39.31
N ASN A 2 9.91 -7.49 38.52
CA ASN A 2 10.02 -8.42 37.40
C ASN A 2 10.73 -7.68 36.27
N HIS A 3 12.02 -7.90 36.08
CA HIS A 3 12.72 -7.38 34.92
C HIS A 3 12.08 -8.05 33.70
N GLY A 4 11.59 -7.23 32.76
CA GLY A 4 10.92 -7.73 31.56
C GLY A 4 11.78 -8.79 30.88
N LYS A 5 11.16 -9.91 30.49
CA LYS A 5 11.84 -10.95 29.73
C LYS A 5 12.15 -10.39 28.34
N GLU A 6 13.42 -10.35 27.98
CA GLU A 6 13.84 -10.01 26.63
C GLU A 6 13.38 -11.10 25.65
N ILE A 7 12.80 -10.68 24.52
CA ILE A 7 12.32 -11.57 23.47
C ILE A 7 12.99 -11.11 22.17
N ALA A 8 13.80 -11.99 21.59
CA ALA A 8 14.43 -11.73 20.30
C ALA A 8 13.38 -11.83 19.18
N MET A 9 13.43 -10.88 18.25
CA MET A 9 12.51 -10.75 17.12
C MET A 9 13.28 -10.55 15.80
N PRO A 10 14.15 -11.51 15.41
CA PRO A 10 15.09 -11.33 14.30
C PRO A 10 14.42 -11.30 12.92
N GLU A 11 13.18 -11.78 12.81
CA GLU A 11 12.42 -11.83 11.56
C GLU A 11 11.49 -10.63 11.38
N ASP A 12 11.43 -9.72 12.35
CA ASP A 12 10.54 -8.57 12.32
C ASP A 12 11.23 -7.35 11.73
N ASP A 13 10.48 -6.59 10.93
CA ASP A 13 10.97 -5.35 10.35
C ASP A 13 11.12 -4.28 11.44
N ALA A 14 12.34 -3.77 11.60
CA ALA A 14 12.66 -2.79 12.63
C ALA A 14 11.90 -1.46 12.44
N VAL A 15 11.66 -1.05 11.19
CA VAL A 15 10.93 0.20 10.87
C VAL A 15 9.45 0.05 11.21
N GLY A 16 8.84 -1.06 10.80
CA GLY A 16 7.46 -1.41 11.10
C GLY A 16 7.23 -1.51 12.61
N MET A 17 8.10 -2.24 13.31
CA MET A 17 8.00 -2.43 14.76
C MET A 17 8.13 -1.11 15.53
N PHE A 18 9.09 -0.27 15.15
CA PHE A 18 9.30 1.01 15.80
C PHE A 18 8.08 1.93 15.66
N ASN A 19 7.54 2.06 14.45
CA ASN A 19 6.38 2.93 14.19
C ASN A 19 5.11 2.36 14.82
N LEU A 20 4.91 1.04 14.79
CA LEU A 20 3.83 0.37 15.49
C LEU A 20 3.85 0.70 16.99
N CYS A 21 5.01 0.52 17.64
CA CYS A 21 5.18 0.87 19.04
C CYS A 21 4.93 2.36 19.30
N CYS A 22 5.40 3.24 18.41
CA CYS A 22 5.18 4.68 18.57
C CYS A 22 3.68 5.02 18.54
N VAL A 23 2.92 4.45 17.61
CA VAL A 23 1.46 4.68 17.52
C VAL A 23 0.74 4.11 18.74
N ILE A 24 0.99 2.85 19.10
CA ILE A 24 0.33 2.18 20.25
C ILE A 24 0.61 2.92 21.56
N HIS A 25 1.83 3.43 21.74
CA HIS A 25 2.22 4.19 22.93
C HIS A 25 1.95 5.69 22.82
N SER A 26 1.20 6.14 21.81
CA SER A 26 0.87 7.55 21.57
C SER A 26 2.09 8.48 21.50
N ARG A 27 3.24 7.94 21.09
CA ARG A 27 4.49 8.66 20.81
C ARG A 27 4.53 9.11 19.35
N ASN A 28 3.41 9.65 18.86
CA ASN A 28 3.23 10.02 17.45
C ASN A 28 4.27 11.06 16.97
N ASN A 29 4.87 11.81 17.87
CA ASN A 29 5.96 12.74 17.58
C ASN A 29 7.28 12.06 17.16
N LEU A 30 7.43 10.77 17.46
CA LEU A 30 8.58 9.94 17.09
C LEU A 30 8.32 9.11 15.83
N CYS A 31 7.06 8.99 15.39
CA CYS A 31 6.73 8.33 14.15
C CYS A 31 7.45 8.97 12.97
N MET A 32 7.69 8.15 11.95
CA MET A 32 8.18 8.60 10.66
C MET A 32 7.24 9.66 10.08
N LYS A 33 7.80 10.73 9.49
CA LYS A 33 7.00 11.83 8.92
C LYS A 33 6.75 11.65 7.44
N ASP A 34 7.78 11.20 6.73
CA ASP A 34 7.80 11.06 5.28
C ASP A 34 8.22 9.62 4.93
N PRO A 35 7.34 8.61 5.17
CA PRO A 35 7.68 7.24 4.85
C PRO A 35 7.83 7.05 3.34
N THR A 36 8.65 6.09 2.93
CA THR A 36 8.66 5.59 1.55
C THR A 36 7.55 4.56 1.35
N PRO A 37 7.22 4.18 0.10
CA PRO A 37 6.33 3.06 -0.17
C PRO A 37 6.74 1.74 0.51
N SER A 38 8.05 1.49 0.62
CA SER A 38 8.56 0.30 1.31
C SER A 38 8.32 0.38 2.82
N ASP A 39 8.53 1.55 3.43
CA ASP A 39 8.29 1.74 4.86
C ASP A 39 6.80 1.54 5.19
N LEU A 40 5.88 2.07 4.38
CA LEU A 40 4.44 1.90 4.60
C LEU A 40 4.00 0.44 4.45
N LEU A 41 4.54 -0.29 3.48
CA LEU A 41 4.27 -1.72 3.37
C LEU A 41 4.80 -2.47 4.61
N ALA A 42 6.03 -2.19 5.04
CA ALA A 42 6.61 -2.84 6.22
C ALA A 42 5.81 -2.56 7.50
N ILE A 43 5.34 -1.32 7.67
CA ILE A 43 4.45 -0.92 8.76
C ILE A 43 3.12 -1.68 8.68
N ALA A 44 2.49 -1.74 7.51
CA ALA A 44 1.23 -2.46 7.31
C ALA A 44 1.37 -3.96 7.61
N THR A 45 2.41 -4.61 7.07
CA THR A 45 2.73 -6.02 7.32
C THR A 45 2.98 -6.29 8.80
N THR A 46 3.72 -5.41 9.47
CA THR A 46 3.97 -5.55 10.91
C THR A 46 2.66 -5.40 11.70
N ALA A 47 1.85 -4.40 11.38
CA ALA A 47 0.57 -4.20 12.04
C ALA A 47 -0.38 -5.39 11.86
N ASP A 48 -0.44 -5.99 10.67
CA ASP A 48 -1.20 -7.22 10.41
C ASP A 48 -0.67 -8.40 11.24
N LYS A 49 0.65 -8.65 11.22
CA LYS A 49 1.31 -9.73 11.97
C LYS A 49 1.00 -9.69 13.47
N PHE A 50 0.96 -8.50 14.06
CA PHE A 50 0.70 -8.30 15.49
C PHE A 50 -0.77 -7.97 15.82
N GLY A 51 -1.69 -8.07 14.85
CA GLY A 51 -3.12 -7.83 15.09
C GLY A 51 -3.44 -6.38 15.51
N CYS A 52 -2.67 -5.42 15.01
CA CYS A 52 -2.71 -4.01 15.40
C CYS A 52 -3.10 -3.09 14.23
N LEU A 53 -3.89 -3.57 13.26
CA LEU A 53 -4.34 -2.75 12.12
C LEU A 53 -5.23 -1.57 12.54
N GLU A 54 -6.17 -1.81 13.46
CA GLU A 54 -7.14 -0.79 13.90
C GLU A 54 -6.46 0.45 14.54
N PRO A 55 -5.53 0.30 15.52
CA PRO A 55 -4.77 1.43 16.06
C PRO A 55 -3.99 2.24 15.00
N MET A 56 -3.63 1.61 13.88
CA MET A 56 -2.78 2.22 12.86
C MET A 56 -3.53 3.08 11.86
N GLN A 57 -4.87 2.99 11.79
CA GLN A 57 -5.68 3.68 10.78
C GLN A 57 -5.45 5.19 10.74
N PHE A 58 -5.34 5.85 11.90
CA PHE A 58 -5.14 7.30 11.94
C PHE A 58 -3.76 7.71 11.39
N ALA A 59 -2.71 7.02 11.81
CA ALA A 59 -1.36 7.27 11.33
C ALA A 59 -1.25 6.95 9.82
N ALA A 60 -1.85 5.83 9.40
CA ALA A 60 -1.93 5.43 8.00
C ALA A 60 -2.58 6.51 7.13
N ASN A 61 -3.70 7.09 7.56
CA ASN A 61 -4.35 8.16 6.83
C ASN A 61 -3.44 9.38 6.66
N VAL A 62 -2.70 9.78 7.70
CA VAL A 62 -1.75 10.89 7.62
C VAL A 62 -0.64 10.60 6.62
N TRP A 63 -0.01 9.43 6.71
CA TRP A 63 1.08 9.06 5.81
C TRP A 63 0.63 8.85 4.36
N LEU A 64 -0.51 8.20 4.14
CA LEU A 64 -1.02 7.96 2.78
C LEU A 64 -1.59 9.22 2.16
N SER A 65 -2.08 10.18 2.95
CA SER A 65 -2.52 11.48 2.45
C SER A 65 -1.36 12.42 2.10
N SER A 66 -0.18 12.24 2.70
CA SER A 66 1.01 13.01 2.31
C SER A 66 1.62 12.49 1.01
N MET A 67 1.35 11.23 0.66
CA MET A 67 1.68 10.68 -0.64
C MET A 67 0.64 11.10 -1.67
N ASP A 68 1.04 12.00 -2.56
CA ASP A 68 0.19 12.45 -3.66
C ASP A 68 0.42 11.58 -4.90
N PRO A 69 -0.49 10.62 -5.22
CA PRO A 69 -0.33 9.76 -6.38
C PRO A 69 -0.54 10.53 -7.69
N GLU A 70 -0.99 11.78 -7.67
CA GLU A 70 -1.16 12.57 -8.91
C GLU A 70 0.15 13.21 -9.38
N LYS A 71 1.19 13.19 -8.54
CA LYS A 71 2.56 13.64 -8.87
C LYS A 71 3.43 12.55 -9.50
N ILE A 72 2.83 11.43 -9.89
CA ILE A 72 3.55 10.35 -10.58
C ILE A 72 4.15 10.89 -11.89
N ASP A 73 5.42 10.58 -12.09
CA ASP A 73 6.09 10.76 -13.38
C ASP A 73 5.36 9.93 -14.44
N ARG A 74 4.73 10.62 -15.40
CA ARG A 74 3.93 9.95 -16.45
C ARG A 74 4.80 9.23 -17.48
N GLU A 75 6.05 9.64 -17.63
CA GLU A 75 7.00 9.03 -18.56
C GLU A 75 7.65 7.80 -17.93
N ASN A 76 7.95 7.86 -16.63
CA ASN A 76 8.56 6.78 -15.87
C ASN A 76 7.86 6.54 -14.52
N PRO A 77 6.65 5.97 -14.52
CA PRO A 77 5.87 5.76 -13.30
C PRO A 77 6.52 4.69 -12.40
N ASP A 78 6.64 4.96 -11.10
CA ASP A 78 7.10 3.98 -10.11
C ASP A 78 5.98 2.96 -9.78
N ILE A 79 5.79 2.01 -10.70
CA ILE A 79 4.79 0.95 -10.55
C ILE A 79 5.05 0.09 -9.30
N GLN A 80 6.32 -0.12 -8.94
CA GLN A 80 6.69 -0.87 -7.75
C GLN A 80 6.25 -0.15 -6.48
N GLY A 81 6.52 1.15 -6.38
CA GLY A 81 6.05 2.00 -5.28
C GLY A 81 4.54 1.99 -5.17
N LEU A 82 3.82 2.15 -6.29
CA LEU A 82 2.36 2.11 -6.30
C LEU A 82 1.79 0.75 -5.86
N ALA A 83 2.42 -0.36 -6.25
CA ALA A 83 2.01 -1.70 -5.82
C ALA A 83 2.12 -1.87 -4.31
N LYS A 84 3.24 -1.42 -3.73
CA LYS A 84 3.47 -1.43 -2.27
C LYS A 84 2.46 -0.55 -1.53
N LEU A 85 2.16 0.64 -2.06
CA LEU A 85 1.17 1.55 -1.49
C LEU A 85 -0.25 1.01 -1.58
N MET A 86 -0.61 0.36 -2.69
CA MET A 86 -1.90 -0.31 -2.84
C MET A 86 -2.08 -1.38 -1.76
N ALA A 87 -1.07 -2.24 -1.57
CA ALA A 87 -1.11 -3.26 -0.52
C ALA A 87 -1.22 -2.64 0.88
N ALA A 88 -0.37 -1.65 1.19
CA ALA A 88 -0.42 -0.97 2.48
C ALA A 88 -1.79 -0.33 2.75
N ALA A 89 -2.36 0.36 1.76
CA ALA A 89 -3.68 0.98 1.87
C ALA A 89 -4.82 -0.06 2.01
N ALA A 90 -4.69 -1.23 1.39
CA ALA A 90 -5.66 -2.32 1.55
C ALA A 90 -5.60 -2.93 2.97
N MET A 91 -4.41 -3.19 3.50
CA MET A 91 -4.24 -3.76 4.85
C MET A 91 -4.69 -2.80 5.94
N LEU A 92 -4.36 -1.51 5.79
CA LEU A 92 -4.66 -0.47 6.76
C LEU A 92 -6.08 0.11 6.62
N ASP A 93 -6.92 -0.50 5.79
CA ASP A 93 -8.31 -0.10 5.51
C ASP A 93 -8.44 1.40 5.16
N GLN A 94 -7.65 1.84 4.17
CA GLN A 94 -7.62 3.22 3.68
C GLN A 94 -8.25 3.34 2.29
N PRO A 95 -9.59 3.33 2.17
CA PRO A 95 -10.28 3.18 0.88
C PRO A 95 -10.04 4.33 -0.09
N VAL A 96 -9.92 5.57 0.42
CA VAL A 96 -9.66 6.75 -0.43
C VAL A 96 -8.27 6.70 -1.06
N ALA A 97 -7.25 6.39 -0.25
CA ALA A 97 -5.89 6.22 -0.75
C ALA A 97 -5.83 5.04 -1.73
N PHE A 98 -6.41 3.90 -1.36
CA PHE A 98 -6.48 2.70 -2.18
C PHE A 98 -7.09 3.00 -3.56
N GLN A 99 -8.22 3.71 -3.62
CA GLN A 99 -8.87 4.09 -4.88
C GLN A 99 -7.95 4.95 -5.76
N LYS A 100 -7.29 5.97 -5.18
CA LYS A 100 -6.39 6.85 -5.93
C LYS A 100 -5.19 6.07 -6.49
N ILE A 101 -4.55 5.25 -5.65
CA ILE A 101 -3.37 4.47 -6.04
C ILE A 101 -3.72 3.45 -7.12
N THR A 102 -4.82 2.71 -6.96
CA THR A 102 -5.29 1.72 -7.94
C THR A 102 -5.67 2.36 -9.27
N HIS A 103 -6.24 3.56 -9.25
CA HIS A 103 -6.51 4.32 -10.47
C HIS A 103 -5.21 4.65 -11.21
N GLN A 104 -4.17 5.09 -10.52
CA GLN A 104 -2.86 5.36 -11.12
C GLN A 104 -2.22 4.09 -11.69
N LEU A 105 -2.31 2.96 -10.97
CA LEU A 105 -1.87 1.66 -11.49
C LEU A 105 -2.58 1.29 -12.80
N MET A 106 -3.89 1.49 -12.89
CA MET A 106 -4.64 1.20 -14.12
C MET A 106 -4.28 2.11 -15.30
N LEU A 107 -3.99 3.39 -15.03
CA LEU A 107 -3.62 4.36 -16.07
C LEU A 107 -2.20 4.13 -16.60
N HIS A 108 -1.26 3.80 -15.73
CA HIS A 108 0.17 3.84 -16.03
C HIS A 108 0.82 2.47 -16.19
N SER A 109 0.21 1.39 -15.69
CA SER A 109 0.73 0.04 -15.88
C SER A 109 0.36 -0.52 -17.27
N ASN A 110 1.38 -0.88 -18.04
CA ASN A 110 1.23 -1.61 -19.30
C ASN A 110 1.37 -3.12 -19.14
N GLU A 111 1.87 -3.59 -18.00
CA GLU A 111 2.10 -5.01 -17.73
C GLU A 111 0.89 -5.67 -17.05
N PRO A 112 0.73 -7.00 -17.16
CA PRO A 112 -0.23 -7.74 -16.34
C PRO A 112 -0.04 -7.50 -14.83
N PHE A 113 -1.14 -7.38 -14.08
CA PHE A 113 -1.07 -7.05 -12.65
C PHE A 113 -0.59 -8.20 -11.75
N ASP A 114 -0.51 -9.44 -12.26
CA ASP A 114 0.11 -10.56 -11.54
C ASP A 114 1.61 -10.33 -11.25
N ARG A 115 2.30 -9.54 -12.08
CA ARG A 115 3.69 -9.12 -11.84
C ARG A 115 3.84 -8.34 -10.53
N LEU A 116 2.78 -7.69 -10.04
CA LEU A 116 2.82 -6.95 -8.79
C LEU A 116 3.11 -7.86 -7.57
N LEU A 117 2.83 -9.16 -7.68
CA LEU A 117 3.15 -10.15 -6.64
C LEU A 117 4.65 -10.18 -6.31
N GLY A 118 5.52 -9.87 -7.27
CA GLY A 118 6.97 -9.81 -7.05
C GLY A 118 7.41 -8.62 -6.18
N TYR A 119 6.57 -7.60 -6.03
CA TYR A 119 6.89 -6.39 -5.27
C TYR A 119 6.37 -6.41 -3.83
N ILE A 120 5.53 -7.39 -3.50
CA ILE A 120 4.76 -7.46 -2.25
C ILE A 120 4.88 -8.88 -1.66
N PRO A 121 6.08 -9.30 -1.23
CA PRO A 121 6.36 -10.69 -0.87
C PRO A 121 5.60 -11.16 0.38
N ASP A 122 5.37 -10.26 1.34
CA ASP A 122 4.83 -10.59 2.66
C ASP A 122 3.32 -10.42 2.78
N PHE A 123 2.64 -10.02 1.70
CA PHE A 123 1.20 -9.87 1.68
C PHE A 123 0.54 -11.22 1.39
N ASP A 124 -0.52 -11.56 2.14
CA ASP A 124 -1.28 -12.78 1.90
C ASP A 124 -1.81 -12.82 0.45
N LYS A 125 -1.22 -13.69 -0.35
CA LYS A 125 -1.57 -13.86 -1.77
C LYS A 125 -3.03 -14.21 -1.95
N SER A 126 -3.66 -14.89 -0.99
CA SER A 126 -5.08 -15.23 -1.07
C SER A 126 -5.97 -13.99 -1.03
N SER A 127 -5.57 -12.98 -0.24
CA SER A 127 -6.22 -11.68 -0.15
C SER A 127 -5.86 -10.74 -1.32
N LEU A 128 -4.70 -10.93 -1.95
CA LEU A 128 -4.21 -10.06 -3.04
C LEU A 128 -4.82 -10.41 -4.39
N TRP A 129 -5.03 -11.70 -4.67
CA TRP A 129 -5.57 -12.16 -5.95
C TRP A 129 -6.90 -11.50 -6.35
N PRO A 130 -7.90 -11.37 -5.45
CA PRO A 130 -9.12 -10.64 -5.76
C PRO A 130 -8.87 -9.19 -6.16
N ILE A 131 -7.92 -8.51 -5.52
CA ILE A 131 -7.55 -7.12 -5.83
C ILE A 131 -6.95 -7.03 -7.24
N LEU A 132 -5.97 -7.89 -7.53
CA LEU A 132 -5.29 -7.90 -8.84
C LEU A 132 -6.26 -8.23 -9.98
N PHE A 133 -7.17 -9.18 -9.76
CA PHE A 133 -8.20 -9.52 -10.74
C PHE A 133 -9.12 -8.32 -11.03
N ARG A 134 -9.56 -7.61 -9.97
CA ARG A 134 -10.42 -6.42 -10.12
C ARG A 134 -9.71 -5.27 -10.80
N LEU A 135 -8.41 -5.09 -10.56
CA LEU A 135 -7.59 -4.11 -11.27
C LEU A 135 -7.52 -4.40 -12.77
N GLU A 136 -7.30 -5.66 -13.13
CA GLU A 136 -7.23 -6.08 -14.53
C GLU A 136 -8.57 -5.88 -15.25
N GLU A 137 -9.67 -6.29 -14.61
CA GLU A 137 -11.03 -6.07 -15.08
C GLU A 137 -11.33 -4.58 -15.25
N GLY A 138 -10.94 -3.76 -14.27
CA GLY A 138 -11.08 -2.30 -14.29
C GLY A 138 -10.32 -1.65 -15.44
N ARG A 139 -9.04 -1.99 -15.61
CA ARG A 139 -8.19 -1.50 -16.69
C ARG A 139 -8.75 -1.86 -18.07
N THR A 140 -9.19 -3.10 -18.24
CA THR A 140 -9.77 -3.58 -19.50
C THR A 140 -11.03 -2.80 -19.85
N ARG A 141 -11.94 -2.61 -18.88
CA ARG A 141 -13.14 -1.78 -19.07
C ARG A 141 -12.80 -0.34 -19.43
N MET A 142 -11.83 0.26 -18.77
CA MET A 142 -11.39 1.63 -19.04
C MET A 142 -10.86 1.77 -20.47
N ARG A 143 -9.98 0.87 -20.92
CA ARG A 143 -9.43 0.87 -22.27
C ARG A 143 -10.50 0.67 -23.34
N ASN A 144 -11.43 -0.25 -23.15
CA ASN A 144 -12.53 -0.47 -24.08
C ASN A 144 -13.41 0.79 -24.22
N ARG A 145 -13.77 1.45 -23.11
CA ARG A 145 -14.54 2.69 -23.14
C ARG A 145 -13.81 3.81 -23.87
N LEU A 146 -12.49 3.94 -23.69
CA LEU A 146 -11.69 4.93 -24.42
C LEU A 146 -11.66 4.61 -25.91
N GLN A 147 -11.52 3.34 -26.28
CA GLN A 147 -11.57 2.90 -27.67
C GLN A 147 -12.93 3.23 -28.32
N ASP A 148 -14.05 2.98 -27.61
CA ASP A 148 -15.39 3.32 -28.11
C ASP A 148 -15.55 4.82 -28.35
N VAL A 149 -15.05 5.68 -27.44
CA VAL A 149 -15.09 7.15 -27.62
C VAL A 149 -14.27 7.58 -28.83
N ILE A 150 -13.08 7.00 -29.03
CA ILE A 150 -12.21 7.31 -30.17
C ILE A 150 -12.86 6.87 -31.48
N LEU A 151 -13.49 5.68 -31.51
CA LEU A 151 -14.12 5.12 -32.71
C LEU A 151 -15.49 5.75 -33.04
N SER A 152 -16.18 6.32 -32.05
CA SER A 152 -17.48 7.00 -32.25
C SER A 152 -17.36 8.51 -32.48
N GLY A 153 -16.19 9.10 -32.22
CA GLY A 153 -15.88 10.52 -32.42
C GLY A 153 -15.12 10.85 -33.72
N LEU A 154 -14.90 9.85 -34.59
CA LEU A 154 -14.40 9.97 -35.96
C LEU A 154 -15.50 9.56 -36.95
#